data_AF-R7QBQ6-F1
#
_entry.id   AF-R7QBQ6-F1
#
_cell.length_a   1.000
_cell.length_b   1.000
_cell.length_c   1.000
_cell.angle_alpha   90.00
_cell.angle_beta   90.00
_cell.angle_gamma   90.00
#
_symmetry.space_group_name_H-M   'P 1'
#
loop_
_entity.id
_entity.type
_entity.pdbx_description
1 polymer ?
#
loop_
_entity_poly.entity_id
_entity_poly.type
_entity_poly.pdbx_seq_one_letter_code
_entity_poly.pdbx_strand_id
1 'polypeptide(L)'
;MKTYSHHSAIVFFVCFVAVLSKVAAMPHCKDAASCCEQFGIQCPKPGDTCSTGGGFLPPPLLPCGLDLTCVIKDFGNPSVDNPNKGVCKEVDGVPPTCSRGFCSSKGARAICSVPDGISKIAFCGSWATRTDGFPGPDCGFVCPQLCLPDGPFGSDGMQYCSSCILASASCASNFRIYGPVPMPH
;
A
#
# COMPACT_ATOMS: atom_id res chain seq x y z
N MET A 1 10.52 31.96 59.72
CA MET A 1 11.11 32.49 58.47
C MET A 1 11.17 31.39 57.43
N LYS A 2 10.32 31.49 56.39
CA LYS A 2 10.57 31.08 55.00
C LYS A 2 9.27 31.34 54.22
N THR A 3 9.16 32.55 53.70
CA THR A 3 8.15 32.97 52.74
C THR A 3 8.49 32.34 51.40
N TYR A 4 7.71 31.35 50.96
CA TYR A 4 7.84 30.77 49.61
C TYR A 4 7.04 31.62 48.62
N SER A 5 7.74 32.11 47.60
CA SER A 5 7.25 33.00 46.56
C SER A 5 6.34 32.26 45.57
N HIS A 6 5.07 32.69 45.49
CA HIS A 6 4.02 32.12 44.63
C HIS A 6 4.09 32.57 43.15
N HIS A 7 5.13 33.27 42.72
CA HIS A 7 5.16 33.86 41.37
C HIS A 7 5.78 32.98 40.27
N SER A 8 6.46 31.88 40.59
CA SER A 8 7.13 31.05 39.55
C SER A 8 6.28 29.93 38.95
N ALA A 9 5.15 29.55 39.56
CA ALA A 9 4.34 28.42 39.08
C ALA A 9 3.41 28.79 37.91
N ILE A 10 3.01 30.06 37.80
CA ILE A 10 2.03 30.50 36.78
C ILE A 10 2.69 30.63 35.41
N VAL A 11 3.98 31.00 35.34
CA VAL A 11 4.69 31.19 34.06
C VAL A 11 4.91 29.87 33.31
N PHE A 12 5.14 28.77 34.02
CA PHE A 12 5.33 27.46 33.40
C PHE A 12 4.03 26.87 32.82
N PHE A 13 2.88 27.14 33.45
CA PHE A 13 1.60 26.62 32.97
C PHE A 13 1.14 27.28 31.67
N VAL A 14 1.43 28.58 31.50
CA VAL A 14 1.04 29.32 30.28
C VAL A 14 1.88 28.90 29.06
N CYS A 15 3.14 28.49 29.24
CA CYS A 15 3.95 27.98 28.12
C CYS A 15 3.50 26.59 27.65
N PHE A 16 3.03 25.71 28.55
CA PHE A 16 2.63 24.35 28.16
C PHE A 16 1.31 24.31 27.38
N VAL A 17 0.37 25.22 27.69
CA VAL A 17 -0.90 25.31 26.95
C VAL A 17 -0.69 25.89 25.54
N ALA A 18 0.31 26.76 25.35
CA ALA A 18 0.59 27.35 24.04
C ALA A 18 1.23 26.38 23.03
N VAL A 19 1.88 25.30 23.48
CA VAL A 19 2.50 24.31 22.58
C VAL A 19 1.50 23.24 22.12
N LEU A 20 0.43 22.98 22.89
CA LEU A 20 -0.59 21.98 22.54
C LEU A 20 -1.69 22.51 21.61
N SER A 21 -1.82 23.82 21.40
CA SER A 21 -2.88 24.39 20.56
C SER A 21 -2.55 24.51 19.06
N LYS A 22 -1.39 24.02 18.60
CA LYS A 22 -1.02 24.00 17.17
C LYS A 22 -0.94 22.60 16.55
N VAL A 23 -1.63 21.61 17.11
CA VAL A 23 -2.06 20.46 16.31
C VAL A 23 -3.31 20.88 15.55
N ALA A 24 -3.15 21.87 14.67
CA ALA A 24 -4.19 22.22 13.73
C ALA A 24 -4.42 20.98 12.87
N ALA A 25 -5.68 20.53 12.84
CA ALA A 25 -6.14 19.57 11.86
C ALA A 25 -5.55 19.93 10.50
N MET A 26 -4.81 19.00 9.89
CA MET A 26 -4.21 19.21 8.58
C MET A 26 -5.32 19.69 7.64
N PRO A 27 -5.19 20.87 7.01
CA PRO A 27 -6.18 21.31 6.05
C PRO A 27 -6.27 20.26 4.96
N HIS A 28 -7.49 19.82 4.64
CA HIS A 28 -7.76 18.97 3.50
C HIS A 28 -7.27 19.71 2.24
N CYS A 29 -6.05 19.42 1.79
CA CYS A 29 -5.55 19.88 0.51
C CYS A 29 -6.45 19.29 -0.59
N LYS A 30 -6.93 20.13 -1.52
CA LYS A 30 -7.80 19.69 -2.62
C LYS A 30 -7.04 18.86 -3.65
N ASP A 31 -5.75 19.12 -3.80
CA ASP A 31 -4.84 18.44 -4.71
C ASP A 31 -3.41 18.48 -4.13
N ALA A 32 -2.53 17.64 -4.67
CA ALA A 32 -1.17 17.49 -4.15
C ALA A 32 -0.30 18.73 -4.38
N ALA A 33 -0.50 19.42 -5.52
CA ALA A 33 0.28 20.58 -5.90
C ALA A 33 0.04 21.73 -4.92
N SER A 34 -1.24 21.98 -4.61
CA SER A 34 -1.63 22.98 -3.61
C SER A 34 -1.08 22.66 -2.23
N CYS A 35 -0.97 21.38 -1.86
CA CYS A 35 -0.39 20.97 -0.59
C CYS A 35 1.12 21.26 -0.52
N CYS A 36 1.88 20.85 -1.53
CA CYS A 36 3.33 21.07 -1.54
C CYS A 36 3.70 22.56 -1.51
N GLU A 37 2.99 23.36 -2.31
CA GLU A 37 3.21 24.80 -2.41
C GLU A 37 2.85 25.51 -1.10
N GLN A 38 1.70 25.18 -0.49
CA GLN A 38 1.24 25.78 0.76
C GLN A 38 2.21 25.55 1.93
N PHE A 39 2.86 24.39 1.97
CA PHE A 39 3.80 24.05 3.04
C PHE A 39 5.27 24.31 2.69
N GLY A 40 5.56 24.79 1.48
CA GLY A 40 6.93 25.02 1.02
C GLY A 40 7.78 23.74 0.99
N ILE A 41 7.14 22.59 0.75
CA ILE A 41 7.78 21.26 0.73
C ILE A 41 7.89 20.76 -0.70
N GLN A 42 8.94 19.98 -0.97
CA GLN A 42 9.14 19.40 -2.29
C GLN A 42 8.12 18.27 -2.54
N CYS A 43 7.34 18.39 -3.62
CA CYS A 43 6.41 17.34 -4.03
C CYS A 43 7.14 16.03 -4.42
N PRO A 44 6.55 14.87 -4.12
CA PRO A 44 7.06 13.57 -4.57
C PRO A 44 7.16 13.49 -6.10
N LYS A 45 8.30 13.01 -6.58
CA LYS A 45 8.65 12.80 -8.00
C LYS A 45 8.29 11.37 -8.45
N PRO A 46 8.37 11.05 -9.75
CA PRO A 46 8.18 9.68 -10.23
C PRO A 46 9.14 8.72 -9.51
N GLY A 47 8.61 7.62 -8.96
CA GLY A 47 9.38 6.66 -8.18
C GLY A 47 9.39 6.90 -6.67
N ASP A 48 9.00 8.09 -6.21
CA ASP A 48 8.93 8.38 -4.78
C ASP A 48 7.77 7.65 -4.10
N THR A 49 7.90 7.45 -2.78
CA THR A 49 6.87 6.80 -1.96
C THR A 49 5.71 7.76 -1.70
N CYS A 50 4.49 7.23 -1.79
CA CYS A 50 3.25 7.98 -1.53
C CYS A 50 2.30 7.21 -0.61
N SER A 51 1.26 7.89 -0.13
CA SER A 51 0.14 7.30 0.61
C SER A 51 -1.16 7.98 0.19
N THR A 52 -2.24 7.21 0.07
CA THR A 52 -3.56 7.78 -0.25
C THR A 52 -4.43 8.03 0.98
N GLY A 53 -4.06 7.51 2.16
CA GLY A 53 -4.81 7.75 3.40
C GLY A 53 -4.18 8.75 4.35
N GLY A 54 -2.98 9.27 4.03
CA GLY A 54 -2.22 10.16 4.89
C GLY A 54 -1.61 9.42 6.10
N GLY A 55 -0.40 9.81 6.49
CA GLY A 55 0.24 9.31 7.70
C GLY A 55 0.14 10.35 8.82
N PHE A 56 -0.27 9.92 10.01
CA PHE A 56 -0.24 10.78 11.22
C PHE A 56 1.18 11.05 11.73
N LEU A 57 2.16 10.23 11.30
CA LEU A 57 3.55 10.33 11.72
C LEU A 57 4.34 11.26 10.79
N PRO A 58 5.16 12.18 11.34
CA PRO A 58 6.03 13.04 10.55
C PRO A 58 7.22 12.26 9.94
N PRO A 59 7.60 12.52 8.67
CA PRO A 59 6.91 13.40 7.73
C PRO A 59 5.64 12.74 7.17
N PRO A 60 4.52 13.48 7.05
CA PRO A 60 3.31 12.93 6.44
C PRO A 60 3.62 12.49 5.01
N LEU A 61 3.26 11.24 4.65
CA LEU A 61 3.35 10.82 3.26
C LEU A 61 2.37 11.65 2.44
N LEU A 62 2.93 12.44 1.52
CA LEU A 62 2.19 13.35 0.66
C LEU A 62 1.62 12.58 -0.53
N PRO A 63 0.51 13.08 -1.10
CA PRO A 63 0.09 12.68 -2.44
C PRO A 63 1.17 13.03 -3.48
N CYS A 64 1.19 12.31 -4.59
CA CYS A 64 2.16 12.51 -5.67
C CYS A 64 2.01 13.87 -6.34
N GLY A 65 3.10 14.40 -6.91
CA GLY A 65 3.06 15.67 -7.66
C GLY A 65 2.11 15.66 -8.88
N LEU A 66 2.02 16.80 -9.57
CA LEU A 66 1.17 16.95 -10.77
C LEU A 66 1.40 15.82 -11.78
N ASP A 67 0.30 15.33 -12.36
CA ASP A 67 0.24 14.25 -13.36
C ASP A 67 0.76 12.88 -12.88
N LEU A 68 1.00 12.72 -11.59
CA LEU A 68 1.41 11.44 -10.99
C LEU A 68 0.29 10.85 -10.15
N THR A 69 0.10 9.55 -10.30
CA THR A 69 -0.83 8.77 -9.49
C THR A 69 -0.09 7.91 -8.49
N CYS A 70 -0.62 7.84 -7.26
CA CYS A 70 -0.10 6.92 -6.25
C CYS A 70 -0.57 5.49 -6.54
N VAL A 71 0.31 4.66 -7.09
CA VAL A 71 0.02 3.24 -7.35
C VAL A 71 0.36 2.42 -6.11
N ILE A 72 -0.68 1.86 -5.48
CA ILE A 72 -0.58 1.15 -4.21
C ILE A 72 0.26 -0.13 -4.38
N LYS A 73 1.31 -0.22 -3.56
CA LYS A 73 2.18 -1.40 -3.40
C LYS A 73 1.80 -2.22 -2.17
N ASP A 74 1.19 -1.57 -1.20
CA ASP A 74 0.77 -2.18 0.05
C ASP A 74 -0.47 -1.43 0.57
N PHE A 75 -1.58 -2.14 0.75
CA PHE A 75 -2.79 -1.54 1.31
C PHE A 75 -2.64 -1.20 2.80
N GLY A 76 -1.62 -1.77 3.45
CA GLY A 76 -1.34 -1.61 4.87
C GLY A 76 -2.45 -2.20 5.74
N ASN A 77 -2.22 -2.18 7.05
CA ASN A 77 -3.30 -2.36 8.02
C ASN A 77 -3.81 -0.97 8.45
N PRO A 78 -5.07 -0.60 8.13
CA PRO A 78 -5.59 0.73 8.46
C PRO A 78 -5.61 1.04 9.96
N SER A 79 -5.47 0.03 10.83
CA SER A 79 -5.45 0.19 12.27
C SER A 79 -4.06 0.41 12.89
N VAL A 80 -2.97 0.20 12.15
CA VAL A 80 -1.61 0.17 12.74
C VAL A 80 -0.56 0.91 11.91
N ASP A 81 -0.72 0.97 10.58
CA ASP A 81 0.31 1.46 9.67
C ASP A 81 -0.18 2.56 8.73
N ASN A 82 0.76 3.20 8.03
CA ASN A 82 0.47 4.19 6.99
C ASN A 82 -0.37 3.56 5.87
N PRO A 83 -1.68 3.85 5.78
CA PRO A 83 -2.59 3.09 4.96
C PRO A 83 -2.35 3.39 3.47
N ASN A 84 -2.42 2.35 2.63
CA ASN A 84 -2.30 2.46 1.17
C ASN A 84 -0.95 3.05 0.70
N LYS A 85 0.16 2.52 1.20
CA LYS A 85 1.51 2.87 0.75
C LYS A 85 1.69 2.49 -0.72
N GLY A 86 2.18 3.44 -1.52
CA GLY A 86 2.36 3.28 -2.95
C GLY A 86 3.63 3.95 -3.46
N VAL A 87 3.72 4.02 -4.79
CA VAL A 87 4.75 4.77 -5.50
C VAL A 87 4.10 5.66 -6.55
N CYS A 88 4.64 6.87 -6.68
CA CYS A 88 4.22 7.82 -7.70
C CYS A 88 4.62 7.36 -9.09
N LYS A 89 3.63 7.25 -9.97
CA LYS A 89 3.83 6.88 -11.37
C LYS A 89 2.92 7.67 -12.29
N GLU A 90 3.41 7.91 -13.50
CA GLU A 90 2.58 8.27 -14.64
C GLU A 90 1.70 7.06 -14.99
N VAL A 91 0.40 7.30 -15.12
CA VAL A 91 -0.57 6.28 -15.52
C VAL A 91 -1.30 6.81 -16.73
N ASP A 92 -1.09 6.16 -17.87
CA ASP A 92 -1.74 6.53 -19.12
C ASP A 92 -3.20 6.10 -19.11
N GLY A 93 -4.11 7.09 -19.12
CA GLY A 93 -5.54 6.87 -19.17
C GLY A 93 -6.13 6.21 -17.93
N VAL A 94 -7.33 5.65 -18.08
CA VAL A 94 -8.06 5.01 -16.97
C VAL A 94 -7.69 3.52 -16.92
N PRO A 95 -7.03 3.03 -15.86
CA PRO A 95 -6.67 1.63 -15.78
C PRO A 95 -7.92 0.75 -15.60
N PRO A 96 -7.93 -0.45 -16.19
CA PRO A 96 -9.06 -1.37 -16.08
C PRO A 96 -9.27 -1.81 -14.63
N THR A 97 -10.50 -2.21 -14.31
CA THR A 97 -10.84 -2.64 -12.95
C THR A 97 -10.04 -3.88 -12.56
N CYS A 98 -9.48 -3.86 -11.35
CA CYS A 98 -8.85 -5.01 -10.75
C CYS A 98 -9.87 -6.15 -10.67
N SER A 99 -9.58 -7.22 -11.40
CA SER A 99 -10.38 -8.43 -11.40
C SER A 99 -9.44 -9.62 -11.47
N ARG A 100 -9.93 -10.78 -11.01
CA ARG A 100 -9.16 -12.02 -11.11
C ARG A 100 -8.75 -12.26 -12.56
N GLY A 101 -9.68 -12.19 -13.52
CA GLY A 101 -9.37 -12.41 -14.94
C GLY A 101 -8.30 -11.45 -15.50
N PHE A 102 -8.42 -10.16 -15.22
CA PHE A 102 -7.47 -9.16 -15.71
C PHE A 102 -6.07 -9.37 -15.10
N CYS A 103 -5.97 -9.37 -13.77
CA CYS A 103 -4.68 -9.44 -13.07
C CYS A 103 -3.95 -10.75 -13.31
N SER A 104 -4.71 -11.84 -13.45
CA SER A 104 -4.18 -13.13 -13.86
C SER A 104 -3.55 -13.12 -15.25
N SER A 105 -4.16 -12.42 -16.22
CA SER A 105 -3.65 -12.35 -17.59
C SER A 105 -2.48 -11.39 -17.78
N LYS A 106 -2.37 -10.37 -16.93
CA LYS A 106 -1.37 -9.29 -17.05
C LYS A 106 -0.22 -9.40 -16.05
N GLY A 107 -0.36 -10.23 -15.01
CA GLY A 107 0.66 -10.48 -13.99
C GLY A 107 0.71 -9.42 -12.88
N ALA A 108 1.52 -9.69 -11.85
CA ALA A 108 1.53 -8.93 -10.60
C ALA A 108 1.91 -7.45 -10.73
N ARG A 109 2.71 -7.09 -11.76
CA ARG A 109 3.17 -5.71 -12.01
C ARG A 109 2.18 -4.86 -12.81
N ALA A 110 1.08 -5.46 -13.29
CA ALA A 110 0.04 -4.72 -13.99
C ALA A 110 -0.68 -3.74 -13.05
N ILE A 111 -1.11 -2.61 -13.60
CA ILE A 111 -1.82 -1.56 -12.88
C ILE A 111 -3.32 -1.73 -13.14
N CYS A 112 -4.13 -1.62 -12.10
CA CYS A 112 -5.59 -1.71 -12.18
C CYS A 112 -6.27 -0.75 -11.20
N SER A 113 -7.53 -0.40 -11.48
CA SER A 113 -8.37 0.42 -10.60
C SER A 113 -9.17 -0.46 -9.63
N VAL A 114 -9.16 -0.11 -8.35
CA VAL A 114 -9.80 -0.92 -7.31
C VAL A 114 -11.23 -0.44 -7.05
N PRO A 115 -12.23 -1.34 -7.11
CA PRO A 115 -13.64 -0.99 -6.92
C PRO A 115 -13.99 -0.86 -5.42
N ASP A 116 -13.45 0.14 -4.73
CA ASP A 116 -13.66 0.36 -3.28
C ASP A 116 -14.52 1.60 -2.97
N GLY A 117 -15.21 2.18 -3.97
CA GLY A 117 -15.96 3.44 -3.82
C GLY A 117 -15.09 4.70 -3.74
N ILE A 118 -13.81 4.56 -3.37
CA ILE A 118 -12.77 5.57 -3.49
C ILE A 118 -11.83 5.02 -4.56
N SER A 119 -11.92 5.50 -5.80
CA SER A 119 -11.18 4.97 -6.96
C SER A 119 -9.67 4.96 -6.71
N LYS A 120 -9.14 3.85 -6.18
CA LYS A 120 -7.73 3.63 -5.89
C LYS A 120 -7.08 2.94 -7.08
N ILE A 121 -5.79 3.19 -7.30
CA ILE A 121 -5.01 2.49 -8.32
C ILE A 121 -3.95 1.65 -7.62
N ALA A 122 -3.82 0.39 -8.00
CA ALA A 122 -2.91 -0.55 -7.36
C ALA A 122 -2.20 -1.45 -8.37
N PHE A 123 -1.10 -2.04 -7.92
CA PHE A 123 -0.55 -3.19 -8.62
C PHE A 123 -1.45 -4.40 -8.38
N CYS A 124 -1.61 -5.23 -9.42
CA CYS A 124 -2.35 -6.48 -9.36
C CYS A 124 -1.86 -7.40 -8.23
N GLY A 125 -0.55 -7.43 -7.96
CA GLY A 125 0.01 -8.16 -6.82
C GLY A 125 -0.51 -7.64 -5.48
N SER A 126 -0.45 -6.32 -5.27
CA SER A 126 -0.92 -5.67 -4.04
C SER A 126 -2.43 -5.82 -3.83
N TRP A 127 -3.20 -5.66 -4.92
CA TRP A 127 -4.65 -5.81 -4.90
C TRP A 127 -5.04 -7.24 -4.50
N ALA A 128 -4.32 -8.20 -5.06
CA ALA A 128 -4.55 -9.60 -4.77
C ALA A 128 -4.28 -9.89 -3.28
N THR A 129 -3.22 -9.34 -2.67
CA THR A 129 -2.84 -9.54 -1.25
C THR A 129 -3.70 -8.84 -0.20
N ARG A 130 -4.83 -8.26 -0.57
CA ARG A 130 -5.69 -7.52 0.37
C ARG A 130 -6.38 -8.44 1.38
N THR A 131 -6.36 -8.02 2.65
CA THR A 131 -6.94 -8.76 3.79
C THR A 131 -8.29 -8.18 4.25
N ASP A 132 -8.78 -7.12 3.61
CA ASP A 132 -9.94 -6.32 4.06
C ASP A 132 -11.30 -6.83 3.55
N GLY A 133 -11.40 -8.08 3.09
CA GLY A 133 -12.70 -8.65 2.72
C GLY A 133 -12.72 -9.83 1.75
N PHE A 134 -11.56 -10.33 1.30
CA PHE A 134 -11.52 -11.62 0.60
C PHE A 134 -11.28 -12.73 1.62
N PRO A 135 -12.10 -13.80 1.66
CA PRO A 135 -11.71 -15.00 2.37
C PRO A 135 -10.40 -15.49 1.72
N GLY A 136 -9.31 -15.48 2.48
CA GLY A 136 -8.15 -16.27 2.15
C GLY A 136 -8.66 -17.69 1.91
N PRO A 137 -8.37 -18.33 0.76
CA PRO A 137 -8.97 -19.61 0.47
C PRO A 137 -8.45 -20.64 1.48
N ASP A 138 -9.36 -21.32 2.17
CA ASP A 138 -9.04 -22.55 2.90
C ASP A 138 -8.60 -23.59 1.87
N CYS A 139 -7.29 -23.77 1.73
CA CYS A 139 -6.76 -24.47 0.58
C CYS A 139 -6.89 -25.99 0.66
N GLY A 140 -7.13 -26.58 1.83
CA GLY A 140 -7.47 -28.01 1.98
C GLY A 140 -6.50 -29.03 1.36
N PHE A 141 -5.34 -28.62 0.82
CA PHE A 141 -4.43 -29.49 0.10
C PHE A 141 -3.44 -30.18 1.06
N VAL A 142 -3.30 -31.50 0.92
CA VAL A 142 -2.16 -32.26 1.44
C VAL A 142 -1.33 -32.69 0.24
N CYS A 143 -0.18 -32.05 0.04
CA CYS A 143 0.72 -32.35 -1.08
C CYS A 143 1.93 -33.17 -0.62
N PRO A 144 2.36 -34.19 -1.38
CA PRO A 144 3.63 -34.85 -1.16
C PRO A 144 4.79 -33.85 -1.30
N GLN A 145 5.77 -33.89 -0.39
CA GLN A 145 6.96 -33.03 -0.42
C GLN A 145 8.05 -33.48 -1.42
N LEU A 146 7.72 -34.39 -2.35
CA LEU A 146 8.70 -34.86 -3.31
C LEU A 146 8.92 -33.78 -4.39
N CYS A 147 10.11 -33.20 -4.42
CA CYS A 147 10.51 -32.21 -5.42
C CYS A 147 11.19 -32.92 -6.59
N LEU A 148 10.56 -32.84 -7.77
CA LEU A 148 11.18 -33.27 -9.02
C LEU A 148 12.03 -32.11 -9.59
N PRO A 149 13.22 -32.39 -10.16
CA PRO A 149 14.10 -31.36 -10.72
C PRO A 149 13.46 -30.56 -11.87
N ASP A 150 12.52 -31.17 -12.59
CA ASP A 150 11.76 -30.54 -13.68
C ASP A 150 10.33 -30.15 -13.26
N GLY A 151 10.19 -29.69 -12.03
CA GLY A 151 8.92 -29.22 -11.48
C GLY A 151 8.30 -28.09 -12.31
N PRO A 152 6.96 -27.93 -12.30
CA PRO A 152 6.28 -26.96 -13.15
C PRO A 152 6.62 -25.51 -12.75
N PHE A 153 6.74 -24.64 -13.75
CA PHE A 153 6.82 -23.20 -13.52
C PHE A 153 5.42 -22.61 -13.35
N GLY A 154 5.30 -21.72 -12.36
CA GLY A 154 4.15 -20.86 -12.23
C GLY A 154 4.31 -19.59 -13.05
N SER A 155 3.20 -18.91 -13.31
CA SER A 155 3.14 -17.61 -13.97
C SER A 155 3.81 -16.49 -13.17
N ASP A 156 4.16 -16.77 -11.93
CA ASP A 156 4.98 -15.93 -11.05
C ASP A 156 6.49 -16.09 -11.30
N GLY A 157 6.88 -16.98 -12.22
CA GLY A 157 8.27 -17.25 -12.58
C GLY A 157 8.98 -18.19 -11.59
N MET A 158 8.27 -18.73 -10.61
CA MET A 158 8.82 -19.68 -9.65
C MET A 158 8.67 -21.12 -10.16
N GLN A 159 9.66 -21.96 -9.86
CA GLN A 159 9.57 -23.39 -10.09
C GLN A 159 8.99 -24.08 -8.84
N TYR A 160 8.00 -24.95 -9.04
CA TYR A 160 7.30 -25.65 -7.97
C TYR A 160 7.67 -27.13 -7.96
N CYS A 161 7.80 -27.73 -6.78
CA CYS A 161 8.17 -29.13 -6.61
C CYS A 161 7.22 -30.12 -7.31
N SER A 162 5.94 -29.77 -7.39
CA SER A 162 4.90 -30.53 -8.11
C SER A 162 3.74 -29.61 -8.50
N SER A 163 2.87 -30.09 -9.37
CA SER A 163 1.61 -29.40 -9.70
C SER A 163 0.69 -29.24 -8.48
N CYS A 164 0.76 -30.15 -7.50
CA CYS A 164 0.03 -30.02 -6.24
C CYS A 164 0.57 -28.83 -5.43
N ILE A 165 1.88 -28.73 -5.29
CA ILE A 165 2.52 -27.60 -4.58
C ILE A 165 2.26 -26.29 -5.34
N LEU A 166 2.23 -26.30 -6.68
CA LEU A 166 1.82 -25.14 -7.48
C LEU A 166 0.36 -24.74 -7.22
N ALA A 167 -0.58 -25.70 -7.19
CA ALA A 167 -1.99 -25.43 -6.91
C ALA A 167 -2.21 -24.96 -5.47
N SER A 168 -1.49 -25.56 -4.51
CA SER A 168 -1.48 -25.14 -3.11
C SER A 168 -0.88 -23.75 -2.98
N ALA A 169 0.22 -23.45 -3.67
CA ALA A 169 0.81 -22.12 -3.71
C ALA A 169 -0.15 -21.12 -4.33
N SER A 170 -0.77 -21.42 -5.48
CA SER A 170 -1.79 -20.59 -6.13
C SER A 170 -3.01 -20.32 -5.23
N CYS A 171 -3.29 -21.24 -4.31
CA CYS A 171 -4.39 -21.12 -3.40
C CYS A 171 -3.96 -20.31 -2.17
N ALA A 172 -2.88 -20.70 -1.50
CA ALA A 172 -2.35 -20.02 -0.33
C ALA A 172 -1.82 -18.62 -0.65
N SER A 173 -1.49 -18.36 -1.92
CA SER A 173 -1.20 -17.04 -2.41
C SER A 173 -2.50 -16.28 -2.60
N ASN A 174 -2.48 -15.03 -2.16
CA ASN A 174 -3.59 -14.13 -2.37
C ASN A 174 -3.83 -13.77 -3.86
N PHE A 175 -2.99 -14.24 -4.78
CA PHE A 175 -3.16 -14.14 -6.25
C PHE A 175 -3.17 -15.54 -6.87
N ARG A 176 -3.87 -15.75 -7.99
CA ARG A 176 -3.87 -17.07 -8.66
C ARG A 176 -2.57 -17.25 -9.45
N ILE A 177 -1.83 -18.32 -9.18
CA ILE A 177 -0.62 -18.72 -9.90
C ILE A 177 -1.04 -19.72 -10.98
N TYR A 178 -0.83 -19.38 -12.25
CA TYR A 178 -1.13 -20.26 -13.38
C TYR A 178 0.04 -21.15 -13.69
N GLY A 179 -0.22 -22.39 -14.04
CA GLY A 179 0.81 -23.28 -14.53
C GLY A 179 0.30 -24.70 -14.72
N PRO A 180 1.14 -25.59 -15.25
CA PRO A 180 2.53 -25.34 -15.66
C PRO A 180 2.61 -24.35 -16.85
N VAL A 181 3.50 -23.36 -16.79
CA VAL A 181 3.85 -22.52 -17.96
C VAL A 181 5.21 -22.94 -18.55
N PRO A 182 5.50 -22.66 -19.83
CA PRO A 182 6.83 -22.89 -20.40
C PRO A 182 7.90 -22.11 -19.65
N MET A 183 9.13 -22.63 -19.61
CA MET A 183 10.27 -21.95 -18.97
C MET A 183 10.46 -20.55 -19.57
N PRO A 184 10.56 -19.48 -18.75
CA PRO A 184 10.96 -18.18 -19.24
C PRO A 184 12.43 -18.25 -19.69
N HIS A 185 12.66 -18.03 -21.00
CA HIS A 185 14.00 -17.94 -21.60
C HIS A 185 14.70 -16.63 -21.26
#